data_AF-A0A416T187-F1
#
_entry.id   AF-A0A416T187-F1
#
_cell.length_a   1.000
_cell.length_b   1.000
_cell.length_c   1.000
_cell.angle_alpha   90.00
_cell.angle_beta   90.00
_cell.angle_gamma   90.00
#
_symmetry.space_group_name_H-M   'P 1'
#
loop_
_entity.id
_entity.type
_entity.pdbx_description
1 polymer ?
#
loop_
_entity_poly.entity_id
_entity_poly.type
_entity_poly.pdbx_seq_one_letter_code
_entity_poly.pdbx_strand_id
1 'polypeptide(L)' 'MSRSKKWRLEWALFLGENGRRQYNHICKKCVHGCKQSFRACLVACPHYSSKRSKICEDKGRKTAE' A
#
# COMPACT_ATOMS: atom_id res chain seq x y z
N MET A 1 24.35 3.04 16.15
CA MET A 1 23.95 4.38 15.68
C MET A 1 22.71 4.85 16.44
N SER A 2 22.83 5.86 17.30
CA SER A 2 21.65 6.45 17.96
C SER A 2 20.88 7.30 16.94
N ARG A 3 19.55 7.28 17.02
CA ARG A 3 18.70 8.10 16.16
C ARG A 3 18.70 9.53 16.69
N SER A 4 19.03 10.51 15.83
CA SER A 4 19.12 11.92 16.23
C SER A 4 17.76 12.48 16.63
N LYS A 5 17.75 13.58 17.39
CA LYS A 5 16.50 14.32 17.71
C LYS A 5 15.77 14.77 16.44
N LYS A 6 16.51 15.28 15.45
CA LYS A 6 15.97 15.68 14.14
C LYS A 6 15.27 14.52 13.44
N TRP A 7 15.90 13.35 13.41
CA TRP A 7 15.28 12.15 12.82
C TRP A 7 13.97 11.76 13.54
N ARG A 8 13.94 11.81 14.87
CA ARG A 8 12.71 11.47 15.63
C ARG A 8 11.58 12.44 15.34
N LEU A 9 11.87 13.72 15.16
CA LEU A 9 10.88 14.74 14.80
C LEU A 9 10.35 14.52 13.38
N GLU A 10 11.23 14.28 12.41
CA GLU A 10 10.85 14.00 11.02
C GLU A 10 9.97 12.75 10.90
N TRP A 11 10.24 11.74 11.75
CA TRP A 11 9.53 10.46 11.72
C TRP A 11 8.41 10.33 12.77
N ALA A 12 8.12 11.37 13.57
CA ALA A 12 7.22 11.29 14.73
C ALA A 12 5.86 10.66 14.40
N LEU A 13 5.28 11.00 13.24
CA LEU A 13 4.00 10.44 12.76
C LEU A 13 4.03 8.91 12.62
N PHE A 14 5.19 8.35 12.30
CA PHE A 14 5.38 6.93 12.02
C PHE A 14 5.99 6.17 13.20
N LEU A 15 6.34 6.82 14.31
CA LEU A 15 6.94 6.14 15.45
C LEU A 15 5.85 5.68 16.42
N GLY A 16 5.81 4.38 16.70
CA GLY A 16 5.00 3.83 17.78
C GLY A 16 5.66 4.05 19.15
N GLU A 17 4.96 3.66 20.22
CA GLU A 17 5.42 3.82 21.62
C GLU A 17 6.78 3.17 21.90
N ASN A 18 7.11 2.09 21.17
CA ASN A 18 8.40 1.41 21.26
C ASN A 18 9.53 2.07 20.44
N GLY A 19 9.28 3.24 19.85
CA GLY A 19 10.24 3.98 19.02
C GLY A 19 10.61 3.28 17.70
N ARG A 20 9.81 2.29 17.27
CA ARG A 20 9.92 1.65 15.95
C ARG A 20 8.89 2.24 14.99
N ARG A 21 9.17 2.13 13.68
CA ARG A 21 8.21 2.55 12.66
C ARG A 21 6.99 1.65 12.70
N GLN A 22 5.82 2.24 12.93
CA GLN A 22 4.53 1.58 12.95
C GLN A 22 3.53 2.45 12.20
N TYR A 23 2.66 1.80 11.44
CA TYR A 23 1.58 2.47 10.72
C TYR A 23 0.30 2.30 11.53
N ASN A 24 -0.44 3.39 11.73
CA ASN A 24 -1.71 3.35 12.45
C ASN A 24 -2.70 2.44 11.72
N HIS A 25 -3.28 1.48 12.45
CA HIS A 25 -4.19 0.46 11.93
C HIS A 25 -5.42 1.05 11.20
N ILE A 26 -5.96 2.17 11.67
CA ILE A 26 -7.06 2.91 11.04
C ILE A 26 -6.56 3.56 9.74
N CYS A 27 -5.39 4.18 9.81
CA CYS A 27 -4.81 4.89 8.69
C CYS A 27 -4.43 3.98 7.52
N LYS A 28 -4.00 2.73 7.77
CA LYS A 28 -3.65 1.76 6.73
C LYS A 28 -4.74 1.59 5.67
N LYS A 29 -6.02 1.64 6.10
CA LYS A 29 -7.21 1.46 5.25
C LYS A 29 -7.95 2.78 4.97
N CYS A 30 -7.32 3.94 5.22
CA CYS A 30 -7.99 5.23 5.10
C CYS A 30 -8.40 5.55 3.66
N VAL A 31 -9.69 5.84 3.46
CA VAL A 31 -10.28 6.23 2.16
C VAL A 31 -9.92 7.65 1.73
N HIS A 32 -9.43 8.49 2.63
CA HIS A 32 -9.10 9.89 2.36
C HIS A 32 -7.63 10.15 2.02
N GLY A 33 -6.80 9.11 1.87
CA GLY A 33 -5.42 9.28 1.39
C GLY A 33 -4.46 9.86 2.39
N CYS A 34 -4.60 9.48 3.65
CA CYS A 34 -3.62 9.91 4.65
C CYS A 34 -2.22 9.37 4.31
N LYS A 35 -1.17 10.03 4.81
CA LYS A 35 0.23 9.66 4.58
C LYS A 35 0.59 8.23 5.02
N GLN A 36 -0.23 7.62 5.85
CA GLN A 36 -0.05 6.26 6.37
C GLN A 36 -0.98 5.23 5.70
N SER A 37 -1.74 5.64 4.69
CA SER A 37 -2.57 4.73 3.90
C SER A 37 -1.70 3.93 2.91
N PHE A 38 -2.01 2.66 2.75
CA PHE A 38 -1.36 1.81 1.75
C PHE A 38 -2.23 1.80 0.49
N ARG A 39 -2.07 2.82 -0.34
CA ARG A 39 -2.75 2.90 -1.64
C ARG A 39 -1.76 2.67 -2.76
N ALA A 40 -2.11 1.75 -3.64
CA ALA A 40 -1.38 1.50 -4.87
C ALA A 40 -2.32 1.82 -6.04
N CYS A 41 -1.78 2.48 -7.07
CA CYS A 41 -2.47 2.59 -8.35
C CYS A 41 -2.10 1.36 -9.17
N LEU A 42 -3.12 0.64 -9.66
CA LEU A 42 -2.90 -0.40 -10.65
C LEU A 42 -2.60 0.28 -11.99
N VAL A 43 -1.38 0.11 -12.46
CA VAL A 43 -0.99 0.56 -13.80
C VAL A 43 -1.08 -0.63 -14.72
N ALA A 44 -2.08 -0.63 -15.61
CA ALA A 44 -2.19 -1.62 -16.66
C ALA A 44 -1.32 -1.17 -17.84
N CYS A 45 -0.36 -2.01 -18.23
CA CYS A 45 0.35 -1.84 -19.49
C CYS A 45 -0.36 -2.69 -20.55
N PRO A 46 -0.83 -2.11 -21.68
CA PRO A 46 -1.58 -2.86 -22.70
C PRO A 46 -0.75 -3.96 -23.37
N HIS A 47 0.59 -3.87 -23.31
CA HIS A 47 1.51 -4.87 -23.86
C HIS A 47 2.00 -5.88 -22.82
N TYR A 48 1.71 -5.67 -21.54
CA TYR A 48 2.16 -6.57 -20.48
C TYR A 48 1.18 -7.73 -20.31
N SER A 49 1.62 -8.93 -20.66
CA SER A 49 0.92 -10.17 -20.33
C SER A 49 1.73 -10.96 -19.29
N SER A 50 1.14 -11.22 -18.12
CA SER A 50 1.79 -12.04 -17.10
C SER A 50 1.61 -13.53 -17.42
N LYS A 51 2.58 -14.38 -17.05
CA LYS A 51 2.40 -15.85 -17.17
C LYS A 51 1.20 -16.36 -16.35
N ARG A 52 0.82 -15.64 -15.28
CA ARG A 52 -0.30 -15.97 -14.39
C ARG A 52 -1.66 -15.55 -14.95
N SER A 53 -1.73 -14.53 -15.80
CA SER A 53 -3.01 -14.07 -16.38
C SER A 53 -3.60 -15.07 -17.36
N LYS A 54 -2.79 -15.97 -17.94
CA LYS A 54 -3.27 -17.07 -18.80
C LYS A 54 -4.11 -18.12 -18.06
N ILE A 55 -4.03 -18.19 -16.72
CA ILE A 55 -4.76 -19.18 -15.91
C ILE A 55 -6.21 -18.74 -15.67
N CYS A 56 -6.54 -17.45 -15.88
CA CYS A 56 -7.88 -16.90 -15.64
C CYS A 56 -8.79 -16.94 -16.88
N GLU A 57 -8.27 -17.32 -18.05
CA GLU A 57 -9.02 -17.27 -19.33
C GLU A 57 -10.17 -18.29 -19.41
N ASP A 58 -10.24 -19.27 -18.49
CA ASP A 58 -11.25 -20.34 -18.54
C ASP A 58 -12.42 -20.19 -17.55
N LYS A 59 -12.43 -19.15 -16.69
CA LYS A 59 -13.52 -18.99 -15.70
C LYS A 59 -14.16 -17.61 -15.72
N GLY A 60 -15.14 -17.47 -16.61
CA GLY A 60 -16.32 -16.65 -16.31
C GLY A 60 -16.44 -15.34 -17.06
N ARG A 61 -16.55 -15.39 -18.40
CA ARG A 61 -17.31 -14.36 -19.12
C ARG A 61 -18.80 -14.59 -18.87
N LYS A 62 -19.30 -14.13 -17.72
CA LYS A 62 -20.73 -13.79 -17.58
C LYS A 62 -20.83 -12.28 -17.66
N THR A 63 -21.28 -11.81 -18.81
CA THR A 63 -21.71 -10.46 -19.10
C THR A 63 -22.66 -10.00 -17.99
N ALA A 64 -22.35 -8.88 -17.36
CA ALA A 64 -23.33 -8.10 -16.62
C ALA A 64 -23.67 -6.90 -17.51
N GLU A 65 -24.98 -6.74 -17.74
CA GLU A 65 -25.69 -5.80 -18.61
C GLU A 65 -25.69 -6.08 -20.11
#